data_AF-A0A929E2F8-F1
#
_entry.id   AF-A0A929E2F8-F1
#
_cell.length_a   1.000
_cell.length_b   1.000
_cell.length_c   1.000
_cell.angle_alpha   90.00
_cell.angle_beta   90.00
_cell.angle_gamma   90.00
#
_symmetry.space_group_name_H-M   'P 1'
#
loop_
_entity.id
_entity.type
_entity.pdbx_description
1 polymer ?
#
loop_
_entity_poly.entity_id
_entity_poly.type
_entity_poly.pdbx_seq_one_letter_code
_entity_poly.pdbx_strand_id
1 'polypeptide(L)'
;MGHLTAKDIYHQLGSKIDNLAARTPWNDALFAILKELYSEREAELVVAMPYGLSTIERIATLTGFTLEELKPLLAGLCAKGLVIDLWQNNQYLYVPSPMVIGIFEFTMMRTVGHLNSKKWAELFHDYLQGDDSFYAANLKDGDQVALMRALPHEEAINQAEYVEVLDYEKAAALVDESDRFAIGLCSCRHEKHHLGTRECDVPLETCTSLGVSADYLIRNNFGREISRAEMHETLVRSRELGLVFNADNVKKRISFICHCCKCCCNALAGISKFGYANGVMTSSFMATLDEETCIGCGKCAKACPTYGITMTSAPSREKPKQQKPVIDTSVCLGCGVCGLKCENGAISLVKRKQRFILPETTFEKAVLTAVEKGTLQNLLFDNPSTMSHKFMRGFVGAFMKLPPVKKTLMSDLFRSSFLAAMKNGAIMQGKSWLIDF
;
A
#
# COMPACT_ATOMS: atom_id res chain seq x y z
N MET A 1 21.14 -7.88 -33.25
CA MET A 1 20.60 -8.97 -32.42
C MET A 1 20.39 -8.57 -30.95
N GLY A 2 21.16 -7.65 -30.36
CA GLY A 2 20.99 -7.22 -28.95
C GLY A 2 19.65 -6.55 -28.58
N HIS A 3 18.97 -5.86 -29.51
CA HIS A 3 17.68 -5.23 -29.22
C HIS A 3 16.51 -6.22 -29.02
N LEU A 4 16.59 -7.42 -29.62
CA LEU A 4 15.55 -8.45 -29.45
C LEU A 4 15.70 -9.18 -28.11
N THR A 5 16.95 -9.44 -27.70
CA THR A 5 17.25 -10.06 -26.39
C THR A 5 16.98 -9.11 -25.23
N ALA A 6 17.31 -7.81 -25.38
CA ALA A 6 16.99 -6.79 -24.38
C ALA A 6 15.47 -6.62 -24.19
N LYS A 7 14.70 -6.61 -25.28
CA LYS A 7 13.23 -6.52 -25.18
C LYS A 7 12.63 -7.74 -24.48
N ASP A 8 13.21 -8.92 -24.69
CA ASP A 8 12.78 -10.15 -24.06
C ASP A 8 13.02 -10.15 -22.54
N ILE A 9 14.19 -9.71 -22.06
CA ILE A 9 14.48 -9.70 -20.61
C ILE A 9 13.56 -8.76 -19.84
N TYR A 10 13.26 -7.56 -20.36
CA TYR A 10 12.33 -6.65 -19.68
C TYR A 10 10.90 -7.18 -19.67
N HIS A 11 10.48 -7.94 -20.69
CA HIS A 11 9.19 -8.61 -20.69
C HIS A 11 9.13 -9.70 -19.61
N GLN A 12 10.21 -10.48 -19.45
CA GLN A 12 10.32 -11.44 -18.35
C GLN A 12 10.32 -10.74 -16.98
N LEU A 13 11.00 -9.60 -16.84
CA LEU A 13 11.00 -8.78 -15.62
C LEU A 13 9.60 -8.24 -15.30
N GLY A 14 8.89 -7.71 -16.31
CA GLY A 14 7.49 -7.28 -16.13
C GLY A 14 6.60 -8.42 -15.68
N SER A 15 6.75 -9.62 -16.28
CA SER A 15 6.04 -10.82 -15.85
C SER A 15 6.39 -11.23 -14.42
N LYS A 16 7.66 -11.13 -14.03
CA LYS A 16 8.12 -11.39 -12.66
C LYS A 16 7.44 -10.45 -11.67
N ILE A 17 7.40 -9.15 -11.96
CA ILE A 17 6.82 -8.12 -11.08
C ILE A 17 5.29 -8.26 -10.99
N ASP A 18 4.60 -8.54 -12.11
CA ASP A 18 3.15 -8.78 -12.13
C ASP A 18 2.71 -9.98 -11.28
N ASN A 19 3.64 -10.89 -10.98
CA ASN A 19 3.40 -12.10 -10.21
C ASN A 19 3.78 -11.97 -8.71
N LEU A 20 4.11 -10.76 -8.25
CA LEU A 20 4.35 -10.42 -6.84
C LEU A 20 3.02 -10.07 -6.11
N ALA A 21 3.09 -9.13 -5.16
CA ALA A 21 1.98 -8.74 -4.30
C ALA A 21 0.94 -7.83 -5.00
N ALA A 22 1.36 -7.08 -6.03
CA ALA A 22 0.49 -6.23 -6.83
C ALA A 22 0.58 -6.63 -8.31
N ARG A 23 -0.57 -6.71 -8.97
CA ARG A 23 -0.64 -6.91 -10.42
C ARG A 23 -0.04 -5.70 -11.12
N THR A 24 0.72 -5.96 -12.17
CA THR A 24 1.49 -4.97 -12.90
C THR A 24 1.28 -5.25 -14.39
N PRO A 25 0.09 -4.93 -14.93
CA PRO A 25 -0.26 -5.24 -16.31
C PRO A 25 0.76 -4.63 -17.28
N TRP A 26 1.11 -5.39 -18.31
CA TRP A 26 2.11 -4.98 -19.29
C TRP A 26 1.55 -3.91 -20.23
N ASN A 27 2.29 -2.83 -20.41
CA ASN A 27 2.10 -1.81 -21.44
C ASN A 27 3.44 -1.11 -21.75
N ASP A 28 3.45 -0.19 -22.71
CA ASP A 28 4.67 0.53 -23.10
C ASP A 28 5.22 1.42 -21.98
N ALA A 29 4.36 1.96 -21.11
CA ALA A 29 4.77 2.75 -19.95
C ALA A 29 5.54 1.89 -18.93
N LEU A 30 5.08 0.66 -18.65
CA LEU A 30 5.80 -0.29 -17.80
C LEU A 30 7.17 -0.61 -18.39
N PHE A 31 7.23 -0.91 -19.69
CA PHE A 31 8.50 -1.18 -20.36
C PHE A 31 9.48 -0.01 -20.21
N ALA A 32 9.00 1.22 -20.39
CA ALA A 32 9.81 2.42 -20.22
C ALA A 32 10.30 2.61 -18.77
N ILE A 33 9.47 2.34 -17.77
CA ILE A 33 9.87 2.33 -16.35
C ILE A 33 10.98 1.30 -16.12
N LEU A 34 10.77 0.05 -16.52
CA LEU A 34 11.72 -1.03 -16.24
C LEU A 34 13.08 -0.77 -16.92
N LYS A 35 13.07 -0.29 -18.16
CA LYS A 35 14.29 0.08 -18.89
C LYS A 35 15.01 1.28 -18.30
N GLU A 36 14.30 2.22 -17.70
CA GLU A 36 14.89 3.38 -17.03
C GLU A 36 15.55 3.01 -15.70
N LEU A 37 14.96 2.08 -14.95
CA LEU A 37 15.39 1.78 -13.58
C LEU A 37 16.40 0.63 -13.47
N TYR A 38 16.30 -0.36 -14.36
CA TYR A 38 17.13 -1.56 -14.33
C TYR A 38 18.15 -1.54 -15.47
N SER A 39 19.38 -1.96 -15.17
CA SER A 39 20.28 -2.49 -16.21
C SER A 39 19.85 -3.91 -16.61
N GLU A 40 20.30 -4.37 -17.78
CA GLU A 40 19.99 -5.73 -18.25
C GLU A 40 20.49 -6.80 -17.25
N ARG A 41 21.69 -6.62 -16.68
CA ARG A 41 22.25 -7.55 -15.68
C ARG A 41 21.45 -7.58 -14.38
N GLU A 42 20.96 -6.43 -13.93
CA GLU A 42 20.06 -6.35 -12.77
C GLU A 42 18.71 -7.04 -13.05
N ALA A 43 18.16 -6.85 -14.26
CA ALA A 43 16.92 -7.49 -14.69
C ALA A 43 17.06 -9.03 -14.73
N GLU A 44 18.18 -9.54 -15.27
CA GLU A 44 18.53 -10.97 -15.26
C GLU A 44 18.49 -11.56 -13.85
N LEU A 45 19.14 -10.89 -12.89
CA LEU A 45 19.16 -11.32 -11.50
C LEU A 45 17.73 -11.36 -10.92
N VAL A 46 16.97 -10.28 -11.05
CA VAL A 46 15.64 -10.17 -10.42
C VAL A 46 14.63 -11.16 -11.02
N VAL A 47 14.71 -11.44 -12.33
CA VAL A 47 13.91 -12.49 -12.98
C VAL A 47 14.21 -13.86 -12.38
N ALA A 48 15.49 -14.16 -12.13
CA ALA A 48 15.93 -15.44 -11.58
C ALA A 48 15.73 -15.56 -10.05
N MET A 49 15.63 -14.45 -9.33
CA MET A 49 15.43 -14.44 -7.88
C MET A 49 14.13 -15.17 -7.47
N PRO A 50 14.10 -15.79 -6.27
CA PRO A 50 12.85 -16.31 -5.70
C PRO A 50 11.77 -15.23 -5.56
N TYR A 51 10.50 -15.64 -5.57
CA TYR A 51 9.38 -14.72 -5.31
C TYR A 51 9.28 -14.30 -3.83
N GLY A 52 9.69 -15.17 -2.91
CA GLY A 52 9.68 -14.91 -1.48
C GLY A 52 11.04 -14.48 -0.94
N LEU A 53 11.02 -13.97 0.29
CA LEU A 53 12.21 -13.59 1.05
C LEU A 53 13.24 -14.74 1.08
N SER A 54 14.48 -14.40 0.75
CA SER A 54 15.57 -15.37 0.57
C SER A 54 16.90 -14.81 1.05
N THR A 55 17.74 -15.66 1.65
CA THR A 55 19.12 -15.28 1.97
C THR A 55 19.95 -15.15 0.69
N ILE A 56 21.10 -14.47 0.77
CA ILE A 56 22.00 -14.33 -0.37
C ILE A 56 22.54 -15.68 -0.85
N GLU A 57 22.79 -16.64 0.04
CA GLU A 57 23.25 -17.99 -0.29
C GLU A 57 22.20 -18.78 -1.08
N ARG A 58 20.92 -18.62 -0.70
CA ARG A 58 19.80 -19.21 -1.43
C ARG A 58 19.69 -18.60 -2.83
N ILE A 59 19.84 -17.28 -2.94
CA ILE A 59 19.83 -16.60 -4.25
C ILE A 59 20.99 -17.10 -5.11
N ALA A 60 22.21 -17.19 -4.57
CA ALA A 60 23.38 -17.73 -5.27
C ALA A 60 23.10 -19.14 -5.81
N THR A 61 22.61 -20.03 -4.96
CA THR A 61 22.31 -21.42 -5.32
C THR A 61 21.28 -21.51 -6.44
N LEU A 62 20.24 -20.68 -6.42
CA LEU A 62 19.12 -20.79 -7.36
C LEU A 62 19.34 -20.06 -8.68
N THR A 63 20.13 -19.00 -8.66
CA THR A 63 20.40 -18.14 -9.83
C THR A 63 21.70 -18.53 -10.54
N GLY A 64 22.61 -19.24 -9.86
CA GLY A 64 23.93 -19.60 -10.37
C GLY A 64 24.96 -18.46 -10.28
N PHE A 65 24.58 -17.29 -9.75
CA PHE A 65 25.52 -16.19 -9.50
C PHE A 65 26.42 -16.51 -8.31
N THR A 66 27.67 -16.05 -8.38
CA THR A 66 28.59 -16.13 -7.24
C THR A 66 28.25 -15.08 -6.17
N LEU A 67 28.65 -15.32 -4.92
CA LEU A 67 28.46 -14.33 -3.85
C LEU A 67 29.21 -13.02 -4.12
N GLU A 68 30.34 -13.08 -4.83
CA GLU A 68 31.11 -11.89 -5.22
C GLU A 68 30.37 -11.03 -6.24
N GLU A 69 29.64 -11.65 -7.17
CA GLU A 69 28.76 -10.93 -8.11
C GLU A 69 27.49 -10.40 -7.43
N LEU A 70 26.89 -11.20 -6.54
CA LEU A 70 25.60 -10.85 -5.92
C LEU A 70 25.67 -9.68 -4.96
N LYS A 71 26.72 -9.59 -4.14
CA LYS A 71 26.86 -8.53 -3.13
C LYS A 71 26.73 -7.12 -3.75
N PRO A 72 27.52 -6.72 -4.75
CA PRO A 72 27.40 -5.39 -5.35
C PRO A 72 26.09 -5.21 -6.13
N LEU A 73 25.59 -6.25 -6.82
CA LEU A 73 24.31 -6.17 -7.54
C LEU A 73 23.12 -5.95 -6.61
N LEU A 74 23.02 -6.73 -5.53
CA LEU A 74 21.96 -6.58 -4.53
C LEU A 74 22.07 -5.24 -3.80
N ALA A 75 23.27 -4.79 -3.45
CA ALA A 75 23.46 -3.47 -2.85
C ALA A 75 22.96 -2.34 -3.77
N GLY A 76 23.28 -2.40 -5.07
CA GLY A 76 22.77 -1.44 -6.06
C GLY A 76 21.25 -1.49 -6.22
N LEU A 77 20.68 -2.69 -6.30
CA LEU A 77 19.23 -2.89 -6.39
C LEU A 77 18.49 -2.37 -5.14
N CYS A 78 19.03 -2.60 -3.94
CA CYS A 78 18.45 -2.10 -2.68
C CYS A 78 18.53 -0.57 -2.61
N ALA A 79 19.67 0.02 -2.97
CA ALA A 79 19.83 1.48 -3.02
C ALA A 79 18.91 2.15 -4.06
N LYS A 80 18.54 1.44 -5.12
CA LYS A 80 17.55 1.90 -6.12
C LYS A 80 16.10 1.65 -5.69
N GLY A 81 15.85 0.84 -4.68
CA GLY A 81 14.51 0.46 -4.23
C GLY A 81 13.87 -0.69 -5.03
N LEU A 82 14.67 -1.42 -5.80
CA LEU A 82 14.22 -2.44 -6.76
C LEU A 82 14.23 -3.86 -6.16
N VAL A 83 14.93 -4.03 -5.05
CA VAL A 83 14.91 -5.19 -4.16
C VAL A 83 14.81 -4.67 -2.74
N ILE A 84 13.97 -5.28 -1.91
CA ILE A 84 13.87 -4.97 -0.48
C ILE A 84 14.77 -5.93 0.28
N ASP A 85 15.58 -5.40 1.20
CA ASP A 85 16.37 -6.18 2.14
C ASP A 85 15.91 -5.94 3.58
N LEU A 86 15.58 -7.04 4.28
CA LEU A 86 15.09 -7.03 5.65
C LEU A 86 16.10 -7.70 6.55
N TRP A 87 16.47 -7.04 7.65
CA TRP A 87 17.36 -7.61 8.65
C TRP A 87 16.55 -8.42 9.67
N GLN A 88 16.75 -9.74 9.68
CA GLN A 88 16.06 -10.63 10.61
C GLN A 88 16.93 -11.81 10.98
N ASN A 89 16.85 -12.28 12.23
CA ASN A 89 17.61 -13.44 12.71
C ASN A 89 19.11 -13.34 12.41
N ASN A 90 19.68 -12.14 12.58
CA ASN A 90 21.09 -11.84 12.36
C ASN A 90 21.58 -12.06 10.92
N GLN A 91 20.68 -11.96 9.93
CA GLN A 91 21.01 -12.05 8.51
C GLN A 91 20.07 -11.18 7.66
N TYR A 92 20.50 -10.89 6.42
CA TYR A 92 19.68 -10.19 5.44
C TYR A 92 18.85 -11.14 4.59
N LEU A 93 17.59 -10.77 4.40
CA LEU A 93 16.65 -11.47 3.54
C LEU A 93 16.21 -10.52 2.43
N TYR A 94 16.31 -10.98 1.20
CA TYR A 94 16.04 -10.18 0.00
C TYR A 94 14.77 -10.65 -0.70
N VAL A 95 13.99 -9.71 -1.22
CA VAL A 95 12.81 -9.98 -2.05
C VAL A 95 12.70 -8.93 -3.16
N PRO A 96 12.33 -9.30 -4.39
CA PRO A 96 12.02 -8.32 -5.44
C PRO A 96 10.93 -7.34 -5.00
N SER A 97 11.14 -6.04 -5.26
CA SER A 97 10.13 -5.03 -4.96
C SER A 97 8.90 -5.21 -5.85
N PRO A 98 7.66 -5.21 -5.29
CA PRO A 98 6.45 -5.08 -6.10
C PRO A 98 6.37 -3.66 -6.70
N MET A 99 5.47 -3.44 -7.66
CA MET A 99 5.26 -2.10 -8.22
C MET A 99 4.81 -1.10 -7.13
N VAL A 100 3.83 -1.50 -6.31
CA VAL A 100 3.35 -0.78 -5.13
C VAL A 100 3.04 -1.78 -4.00
N ILE A 101 3.34 -1.53 -2.72
CA ILE A 101 4.28 -0.51 -2.22
C ILE A 101 5.69 -1.04 -2.44
N GLY A 102 6.47 -0.39 -3.31
CA GLY A 102 7.79 -0.86 -3.72
C GLY A 102 8.47 0.08 -4.72
N ILE A 103 8.61 -0.38 -5.97
CA ILE A 103 9.37 0.30 -7.02
C ILE A 103 8.97 1.77 -7.15
N PHE A 104 7.68 2.08 -7.19
CA PHE A 104 7.20 3.45 -7.28
C PHE A 104 7.63 4.28 -6.07
N GLU A 105 7.31 3.81 -4.87
CA GLU A 105 7.53 4.58 -3.64
C GLU A 105 9.01 4.85 -3.42
N PHE A 106 9.83 3.80 -3.47
CA PHE A 106 11.26 3.90 -3.17
C PHE A 106 12.02 4.67 -4.26
N THR A 107 11.61 4.58 -5.53
CA THR A 107 12.21 5.41 -6.59
C THR A 107 11.93 6.88 -6.33
N MET A 108 10.68 7.24 -6.01
CA MET A 108 10.29 8.62 -5.75
C MET A 108 10.66 9.11 -4.34
N MET A 109 11.20 8.28 -3.45
CA MET A 109 11.75 8.71 -2.16
C MET A 109 13.22 9.16 -2.25
N ARG A 110 13.91 8.80 -3.34
CA ARG A 110 15.33 9.09 -3.50
C ARG A 110 15.61 10.58 -3.65
N THR A 111 16.65 11.03 -2.96
CA THR A 111 17.14 12.42 -3.00
C THR A 111 18.65 12.51 -3.23
N VAL A 112 19.37 11.39 -3.17
CA VAL A 112 20.84 11.33 -3.25
C VAL A 112 21.29 10.88 -4.64
N GLY A 113 22.27 11.59 -5.21
CA GLY A 113 22.91 11.27 -6.49
C GLY A 113 22.33 12.01 -7.68
N HIS A 114 22.72 11.62 -8.90
CA HIS A 114 22.15 12.16 -10.13
C HIS A 114 20.81 11.48 -10.41
N LEU A 115 19.71 12.20 -10.20
CA LEU A 115 18.35 11.67 -10.28
C LEU A 115 17.59 12.26 -11.45
N ASN A 116 16.82 11.41 -12.14
CA ASN A 116 15.96 11.81 -13.26
C ASN A 116 14.50 11.93 -12.81
N SER A 117 14.28 12.55 -11.65
CA SER A 117 13.01 12.51 -10.92
C SER A 117 11.83 13.05 -11.73
N LYS A 118 12.06 14.01 -12.63
CA LYS A 118 11.02 14.50 -13.55
C LYS A 118 10.56 13.42 -14.51
N LYS A 119 11.50 12.74 -15.18
CA LYS A 119 11.17 11.64 -16.09
C LYS A 119 10.51 10.48 -15.35
N TRP A 120 10.98 10.14 -14.15
CA TRP A 120 10.34 9.10 -13.35
C TRP A 120 8.90 9.47 -12.98
N ALA A 121 8.67 10.72 -12.59
CA ALA A 121 7.32 11.20 -12.29
C ALA A 121 6.40 11.10 -13.51
N GLU A 122 6.86 11.47 -14.70
CA GLU A 122 6.11 11.32 -15.96
C GLU A 122 5.79 9.85 -16.23
N LEU A 123 6.79 8.97 -16.18
CA LEU A 123 6.61 7.53 -16.44
C LEU A 123 5.65 6.86 -15.45
N PHE A 124 5.79 7.14 -14.15
CA PHE A 124 4.89 6.59 -13.13
C PHE A 124 3.49 7.20 -13.23
N HIS A 125 3.36 8.47 -13.60
CA HIS A 125 2.06 9.08 -13.82
C HIS A 125 1.32 8.40 -14.96
N ASP A 126 1.99 8.22 -16.10
CA ASP A 126 1.42 7.56 -17.27
C ASP A 126 1.01 6.12 -16.93
N TYR A 127 1.86 5.38 -16.19
CA TYR A 127 1.58 4.00 -15.83
C TYR A 127 0.47 3.84 -14.77
N LEU A 128 0.48 4.66 -13.72
CA LEU A 128 -0.44 4.52 -12.59
C LEU A 128 -1.72 5.33 -12.75
N GLN A 129 -1.76 6.34 -13.64
CA GLN A 129 -2.89 7.28 -13.74
C GLN A 129 -3.23 7.71 -15.17
N GLY A 130 -2.48 7.29 -16.18
CA GLY A 130 -2.77 7.58 -17.59
C GLY A 130 -4.09 6.93 -18.05
N ASP A 131 -4.35 5.72 -17.57
CA ASP A 131 -5.65 5.04 -17.65
C ASP A 131 -5.99 4.36 -16.32
N ASP A 132 -7.06 3.57 -16.29
CA ASP A 132 -7.50 2.85 -15.09
C ASP A 132 -6.99 1.40 -15.01
N SER A 133 -6.16 0.94 -15.96
CA SER A 133 -5.76 -0.47 -16.11
C SER A 133 -5.03 -1.03 -14.88
N PHE A 134 -4.17 -0.22 -14.25
CA PHE A 134 -3.47 -0.60 -13.02
C PHE A 134 -4.46 -0.81 -11.87
N TYR A 135 -5.44 0.08 -11.72
CA TYR A 135 -6.48 -0.06 -10.70
C TYR A 135 -7.39 -1.24 -11.01
N ALA A 136 -7.87 -1.40 -12.25
CA ALA A 136 -8.71 -2.52 -12.68
C ALA A 136 -8.06 -3.89 -12.41
N ALA A 137 -6.73 -3.98 -12.59
CA ALA A 137 -5.98 -5.21 -12.32
C ALA A 137 -5.87 -5.53 -10.82
N ASN A 138 -5.91 -4.50 -9.95
CA ASN A 138 -5.65 -4.61 -8.52
C ASN A 138 -6.87 -4.41 -7.63
N LEU A 139 -7.96 -3.83 -8.12
CA LEU A 139 -9.12 -3.41 -7.34
C LEU A 139 -10.37 -3.98 -8.00
N LYS A 140 -10.72 -5.22 -7.66
CA LYS A 140 -11.91 -5.89 -8.20
C LYS A 140 -13.06 -5.82 -7.20
N ASP A 141 -14.28 -5.80 -7.72
CA ASP A 141 -15.48 -5.89 -6.89
C ASP A 141 -15.45 -7.18 -6.06
N GLY A 142 -15.60 -7.01 -4.74
CA GLY A 142 -15.59 -8.12 -3.78
C GLY A 142 -14.21 -8.55 -3.27
N ASP A 143 -13.11 -7.92 -3.72
CA ASP A 143 -11.82 -8.06 -3.02
C ASP A 143 -11.94 -7.47 -1.60
N GLN A 144 -11.46 -8.24 -0.61
CA GLN A 144 -11.58 -8.00 0.82
C GLN A 144 -10.25 -7.57 1.46
N VAL A 145 -9.13 -7.61 0.73
CA VAL A 145 -7.81 -7.25 1.26
C VAL A 145 -7.19 -6.13 0.43
N ALA A 146 -7.26 -4.91 0.96
CA ALA A 146 -6.52 -3.77 0.43
C ALA A 146 -5.08 -3.75 0.98
N LEU A 147 -4.19 -3.03 0.28
CA LEU A 147 -2.79 -2.82 0.71
C LEU A 147 -2.69 -1.97 1.98
N MET A 148 -3.62 -1.03 2.15
CA MET A 148 -3.65 -0.06 3.24
C MET A 148 -5.08 0.16 3.73
N ARG A 149 -5.22 0.61 4.98
CA ARG A 149 -6.49 1.00 5.59
C ARG A 149 -6.48 2.45 6.05
N ALA A 150 -7.62 3.11 5.94
CA ALA A 150 -7.82 4.40 6.57
C ALA A 150 -7.90 4.23 8.09
N LEU A 151 -7.23 5.10 8.84
CA LEU A 151 -7.42 5.25 10.28
C LEU A 151 -8.37 6.44 10.54
N PRO A 152 -9.31 6.31 11.48
CA PRO A 152 -10.15 7.43 11.88
C PRO A 152 -9.32 8.45 12.66
N HIS A 153 -9.56 9.75 12.41
CA HIS A 153 -9.17 10.78 13.37
C HIS A 153 -10.06 10.68 14.60
N GLU A 154 -9.45 10.37 15.74
CA GLU A 154 -10.14 10.08 17.00
C GLU A 154 -11.03 11.23 17.47
N GLU A 155 -10.62 12.48 17.21
CA GLU A 155 -11.38 13.68 17.59
C GLU A 155 -12.67 13.86 16.78
N ALA A 156 -12.79 13.17 15.65
CA ALA A 156 -14.01 13.16 14.86
C ALA A 156 -14.99 12.07 15.30
N ILE A 157 -14.59 11.15 16.19
CA ILE A 157 -15.44 10.06 16.68
C ILE A 157 -16.46 10.59 17.67
N ASN A 158 -17.71 10.19 17.50
CA ASN A 158 -18.77 10.53 18.45
C ASN A 158 -18.39 10.00 19.84
N GLN A 159 -18.54 10.84 20.88
CA GLN A 159 -18.14 10.49 22.25
C GLN A 159 -18.76 9.19 22.75
N ALA A 160 -20.00 8.87 22.33
CA ALA A 160 -20.67 7.63 22.71
C ALA A 160 -19.96 6.36 22.19
N GLU A 161 -19.16 6.48 21.12
CA GLU A 161 -18.46 5.37 20.46
C GLU A 161 -17.01 5.22 20.94
N TYR A 162 -16.48 6.21 21.67
CA TYR A 162 -15.05 6.34 21.95
C TYR A 162 -14.47 5.17 22.78
N VAL A 163 -15.28 4.58 23.66
CA VAL A 163 -14.89 3.46 24.54
C VAL A 163 -14.55 2.18 23.74
N GLU A 164 -14.96 2.10 22.49
CA GLU A 164 -14.85 0.88 21.69
C GLU A 164 -13.91 1.01 20.48
N VAL A 165 -13.02 2.02 20.47
CA VAL A 165 -11.95 2.17 19.46
C VAL A 165 -10.77 1.28 19.86
N LEU A 166 -10.44 0.31 19.01
CA LEU A 166 -9.36 -0.64 19.27
C LEU A 166 -7.99 -0.02 18.98
N ASP A 167 -6.94 -0.44 19.69
CA ASP A 167 -5.61 0.18 19.58
C ASP A 167 -5.03 0.09 18.15
N TYR A 168 -5.30 -1.00 17.43
CA TYR A 168 -4.88 -1.13 16.03
C TYR A 168 -5.61 -0.17 15.06
N GLU A 169 -6.61 0.56 15.54
CA GLU A 169 -7.33 1.61 14.78
C GLU A 169 -6.84 3.01 15.13
N LYS A 170 -6.06 3.17 16.21
CA LYS A 170 -5.54 4.47 16.67
C LYS A 170 -4.14 4.69 16.14
N ALA A 171 -3.94 5.81 15.43
CA ALA A 171 -2.63 6.14 14.87
C ALA A 171 -1.56 6.28 15.96
N ALA A 172 -1.90 6.87 17.11
CA ALA A 172 -0.99 7.04 18.23
C ALA A 172 -0.58 5.69 18.85
N ALA A 173 -1.53 4.78 19.08
CA ALA A 173 -1.22 3.47 19.66
C ALA A 173 -0.34 2.61 18.73
N LEU A 174 -0.57 2.69 17.40
CA LEU A 174 0.29 2.02 16.41
C LEU A 174 1.73 2.56 16.42
N VAL A 175 1.90 3.87 16.68
CA VAL A 175 3.23 4.46 16.91
C VAL A 175 3.81 3.90 18.19
N ASP A 176 3.04 3.83 19.28
CA ASP A 176 3.49 3.39 20.59
C ASP A 176 3.89 1.89 20.64
N GLU A 177 3.33 1.05 19.77
CA GLU A 177 3.71 -0.37 19.62
C GLU A 177 5.09 -0.58 18.96
N SER A 178 5.59 0.41 18.20
CA SER A 178 6.87 0.29 17.47
C SER A 178 8.02 0.99 18.19
N ASP A 179 9.26 0.60 17.91
CA ASP A 179 10.47 1.18 18.51
C ASP A 179 11.39 1.87 17.49
N ARG A 180 11.07 1.76 16.20
CA ARG A 180 11.91 2.27 15.11
C ARG A 180 11.06 3.07 14.14
N PHE A 181 11.51 4.27 13.79
CA PHE A 181 10.74 5.19 12.96
C PHE A 181 11.63 5.86 11.92
N ALA A 182 11.09 6.04 10.73
CA ALA A 182 11.72 6.81 9.67
C ALA A 182 10.70 7.76 9.04
N ILE A 183 11.15 8.94 8.63
CA ILE A 183 10.40 9.85 7.78
C ILE A 183 11.13 10.05 6.45
N GLY A 184 10.39 9.90 5.36
CA GLY A 184 10.85 10.13 4.00
C GLY A 184 9.92 11.05 3.23
N LEU A 185 10.27 11.30 1.97
CA LEU A 185 9.41 12.04 1.06
C LEU A 185 8.16 11.23 0.71
N CYS A 186 7.00 11.89 0.68
CA CYS A 186 5.79 11.30 0.15
C CYS A 186 5.92 11.13 -1.38
N SER A 187 6.09 9.89 -1.82
CA SER A 187 6.30 9.52 -3.23
C SER A 187 5.24 10.09 -4.17
N CYS A 188 3.97 10.00 -3.80
CA CYS A 188 2.85 10.57 -4.57
C CYS A 188 2.95 12.10 -4.68
N ARG A 189 3.30 12.78 -3.58
CA ARG A 189 3.42 14.25 -3.57
C ARG A 189 4.66 14.71 -4.33
N HIS A 190 5.75 13.94 -4.26
CA HIS A 190 6.98 14.20 -4.98
C HIS A 190 6.81 14.01 -6.50
N GLU A 191 6.05 12.98 -6.91
CA GLU A 191 5.60 12.79 -8.30
C GLU A 191 4.86 14.04 -8.79
N LYS A 192 3.78 14.46 -8.09
CA LYS A 192 3.00 15.65 -8.51
C LYS A 192 3.82 16.95 -8.48
N HIS A 193 4.80 17.06 -7.59
CA HIS A 193 5.71 18.19 -7.55
C HIS A 193 6.54 18.28 -8.84
N HIS A 194 7.13 17.17 -9.28
CA HIS A 194 7.92 17.14 -10.52
C HIS A 194 7.08 17.32 -11.80
N LEU A 195 5.81 16.92 -11.76
CA LEU A 195 4.85 17.17 -12.85
C LEU A 195 4.32 18.61 -12.89
N GLY A 196 4.53 19.41 -11.82
CA GLY A 196 3.94 20.74 -11.70
C GLY A 196 2.42 20.74 -11.48
N THR A 197 1.83 19.59 -11.11
CA THR A 197 0.37 19.42 -10.90
C THR A 197 -0.02 19.39 -9.43
N ARG A 198 0.93 19.62 -8.52
CA ARG A 198 0.68 19.68 -7.08
C ARG A 198 -0.05 20.99 -6.70
N GLU A 199 -1.24 20.85 -6.14
CA GLU A 199 -2.10 21.99 -5.74
C GLU A 199 -2.07 22.33 -4.24
N CYS A 200 -1.32 21.58 -3.43
CA CYS A 200 -1.29 21.77 -1.97
C CYS A 200 0.07 22.21 -1.42
N ASP A 201 0.05 22.91 -0.29
CA ASP A 201 1.26 23.37 0.42
C ASP A 201 1.78 22.36 1.45
N VAL A 202 1.24 21.12 1.45
CA VAL A 202 1.66 20.07 2.39
C VAL A 202 3.13 19.71 2.16
N PRO A 203 4.01 19.74 3.19
CA PRO A 203 5.44 19.44 3.03
C PRO A 203 5.70 18.10 2.34
N LEU A 204 6.81 17.92 1.61
CA LEU A 204 7.10 16.62 1.00
C LEU A 204 7.45 15.54 2.02
N GLU A 205 8.22 15.89 3.06
CA GLU A 205 8.65 14.99 4.13
C GLU A 205 7.48 14.69 5.11
N THR A 206 6.66 13.70 4.77
CA THR A 206 5.54 13.24 5.63
C THR A 206 5.25 11.74 5.51
N CYS A 207 6.08 10.96 4.80
CA CYS A 207 5.84 9.52 4.66
C CYS A 207 6.56 8.78 5.77
N THR A 208 5.81 8.16 6.67
CA THR A 208 6.38 7.57 7.89
C THR A 208 6.37 6.05 7.81
N SER A 209 7.51 5.43 8.13
CA SER A 209 7.69 3.98 8.21
C SER A 209 8.06 3.56 9.63
N LEU A 210 7.67 2.34 9.99
CA LEU A 210 7.82 1.79 11.35
C LEU A 210 8.57 0.45 11.31
N GLY A 211 9.21 0.09 12.43
CA GLY A 211 9.86 -1.20 12.63
C GLY A 211 10.92 -1.53 11.57
N VAL A 212 10.93 -2.78 11.12
CA VAL A 212 11.89 -3.30 10.12
C VAL A 212 11.86 -2.55 8.80
N SER A 213 10.72 -1.96 8.43
CA SER A 213 10.62 -1.13 7.22
C SER A 213 11.33 0.21 7.42
N ALA A 214 11.30 0.80 8.62
CA ALA A 214 12.06 2.01 8.92
C ALA A 214 13.57 1.76 8.75
N ASP A 215 14.09 0.61 9.22
CA ASP A 215 15.51 0.26 9.05
C ASP A 215 15.93 0.17 7.58
N TYR A 216 15.08 -0.42 6.74
CA TYR A 216 15.31 -0.48 5.29
C TYR A 216 15.39 0.92 4.66
N LEU A 217 14.47 1.82 5.03
CA LEU A 217 14.45 3.20 4.51
C LEU A 217 15.68 3.99 4.95
N ILE A 218 16.06 3.87 6.23
CA ILE A 218 17.22 4.57 6.80
C ILE A 218 18.51 4.10 6.12
N ARG A 219 18.73 2.78 6.03
CA ARG A 219 19.94 2.20 5.44
C ARG A 219 20.14 2.61 3.97
N ASN A 220 19.05 2.67 3.21
CA ASN A 220 19.09 2.96 1.78
C ASN A 220 18.88 4.45 1.44
N ASN A 221 18.87 5.35 2.44
CA ASN A 221 18.69 6.79 2.27
C ASN A 221 17.36 7.20 1.60
N PHE A 222 16.28 6.44 1.84
CA PHE A 222 14.92 6.80 1.43
C PHE A 222 14.19 7.64 2.48
N GLY A 223 14.69 7.62 3.72
CA GLY A 223 14.21 8.45 4.80
C GLY A 223 15.27 8.58 5.88
N ARG A 224 15.07 9.54 6.78
CA ARG A 224 15.90 9.72 7.97
C ARG A 224 15.21 9.12 9.18
N GLU A 225 16.01 8.71 10.15
CA GLU A 225 15.51 8.28 11.46
C GLU A 225 14.84 9.46 12.18
N ILE A 226 13.75 9.16 12.90
CA ILE A 226 13.06 10.11 13.76
C ILE A 226 12.80 9.50 15.14
N SER A 227 12.61 10.37 16.13
CA SER A 227 12.19 9.93 17.47
C SER A 227 10.69 9.61 17.52
N ARG A 228 10.25 8.86 18.54
CA ARG A 228 8.82 8.66 18.84
C ARG A 228 8.08 9.98 19.02
N ALA A 229 8.70 10.96 19.68
CA ALA A 229 8.12 12.29 19.89
C ALA A 229 7.88 13.00 18.55
N GLU A 230 8.88 13.01 17.66
CA GLU A 230 8.77 13.60 16.33
C GLU A 230 7.72 12.88 15.45
N MET A 231 7.57 11.56 15.61
CA MET A 231 6.51 10.79 14.95
C MET A 231 5.11 11.26 15.41
N HIS A 232 4.90 11.46 16.71
CA HIS A 232 3.65 12.01 17.25
C HIS A 232 3.40 13.45 16.81
N GLU A 233 4.43 14.31 16.80
CA GLU A 233 4.34 15.66 16.26
C GLU A 233 3.93 15.66 14.78
N THR A 234 4.45 14.70 14.00
CA THR A 234 4.09 14.51 12.60
C THR A 234 2.61 14.14 12.45
N LEU A 235 2.06 13.26 13.31
CA LEU A 235 0.63 12.96 13.33
C LEU A 235 -0.20 14.22 13.63
N VAL A 236 0.17 14.98 14.66
CA VAL A 236 -0.52 16.23 15.03
C VAL A 236 -0.55 17.22 13.87
N ARG A 237 0.60 17.49 13.26
CA ARG A 237 0.71 18.40 12.11
C ARG A 237 -0.14 17.93 10.92
N SER A 238 -0.11 16.64 10.62
CA SER A 238 -0.90 16.08 9.52
C SER A 238 -2.40 16.16 9.76
N ARG A 239 -2.84 16.00 11.02
CA ARG A 239 -4.25 16.21 11.42
C ARG A 239 -4.68 17.66 11.22
N GLU A 240 -3.87 18.63 11.63
CA GLU A 240 -4.14 20.08 11.43
C GLU A 240 -4.29 20.43 9.94
N LEU A 241 -3.41 19.87 9.10
CA LEU A 241 -3.45 19.97 7.65
C LEU A 241 -4.64 19.23 7.00
N GLY A 242 -5.40 18.44 7.77
CA GLY A 242 -6.56 17.68 7.28
C GLY A 242 -6.17 16.52 6.37
N LEU A 243 -5.04 15.87 6.65
CA LEU A 243 -4.58 14.69 5.90
C LEU A 243 -5.31 13.43 6.37
N VAL A 244 -5.43 12.47 5.48
CA VAL A 244 -5.92 11.12 5.80
C VAL A 244 -4.75 10.29 6.29
N PHE A 245 -4.90 9.64 7.44
CA PHE A 245 -3.98 8.58 7.85
C PHE A 245 -4.37 7.27 7.16
N ASN A 246 -3.44 6.71 6.40
CA ASN A 246 -3.59 5.38 5.85
C ASN A 246 -2.45 4.50 6.33
N ALA A 247 -2.75 3.50 7.16
CA ALA A 247 -1.77 2.57 7.69
C ALA A 247 -1.71 1.29 6.87
N ASP A 248 -0.63 0.55 7.03
CA ASP A 248 -0.54 -0.82 6.54
C ASP A 248 -1.73 -1.66 7.02
N ASN A 249 -2.31 -2.52 6.18
CA ASN A 249 -3.54 -3.25 6.45
C ASN A 249 -3.33 -4.53 7.29
N VAL A 250 -2.64 -4.41 8.44
CA VAL A 250 -2.44 -5.47 9.45
C VAL A 250 -2.65 -4.95 10.88
N LYS A 251 -3.02 -5.82 11.82
CA LYS A 251 -3.23 -5.41 13.22
C LYS A 251 -1.94 -5.11 13.97
N LYS A 252 -0.91 -5.96 13.78
CA LYS A 252 0.33 -5.91 14.56
C LYS A 252 1.48 -5.50 13.66
N ARG A 253 2.47 -4.80 14.23
CA ARG A 253 3.74 -4.48 13.56
C ARG A 253 3.55 -3.86 12.16
N ILE A 254 2.69 -2.86 12.05
CA ILE A 254 2.46 -2.17 10.77
C ILE A 254 3.77 -1.61 10.20
N SER A 255 3.92 -1.65 8.87
CA SER A 255 5.15 -1.16 8.22
C SER A 255 5.17 0.36 8.00
N PHE A 256 4.02 1.02 7.92
CA PHE A 256 3.93 2.44 7.58
C PHE A 256 2.62 3.08 8.04
N ILE A 257 2.67 4.41 8.17
CA ILE A 257 1.52 5.31 8.19
C ILE A 257 1.75 6.37 7.10
N CYS A 258 0.85 6.41 6.13
CA CYS A 258 0.84 7.40 5.07
C CYS A 258 -0.05 8.59 5.45
N HIS A 259 0.44 9.79 5.16
CA HIS A 259 -0.23 11.07 5.47
C HIS A 259 -0.73 11.69 4.16
N CYS A 260 -1.87 11.21 3.70
CA CYS A 260 -2.34 11.40 2.34
C CYS A 260 -3.16 12.69 2.19
N CYS A 261 -2.80 13.51 1.20
CA CYS A 261 -3.64 14.63 0.75
C CYS A 261 -4.51 14.18 -0.44
N LYS A 262 -5.70 14.78 -0.55
CA LYS A 262 -6.67 14.46 -1.61
C LYS A 262 -6.18 14.77 -3.03
N CYS A 263 -5.26 15.72 -3.18
CA CYS A 263 -4.80 16.20 -4.49
C CYS A 263 -3.66 15.37 -5.08
N CYS A 264 -2.86 14.66 -4.28
CA CYS A 264 -1.67 13.96 -4.78
C CYS A 264 -1.72 12.44 -4.64
N CYS A 265 -2.43 11.90 -3.65
CA CYS A 265 -2.33 10.47 -3.33
C CYS A 265 -2.89 9.57 -4.44
N ASN A 266 -2.05 8.67 -4.96
CA ASN A 266 -2.43 7.72 -6.00
C ASN A 266 -3.45 6.69 -5.49
N ALA A 267 -3.35 6.24 -4.25
CA ALA A 267 -4.34 5.32 -3.66
C ALA A 267 -5.74 5.96 -3.54
N LEU A 268 -5.81 7.24 -3.11
CA LEU A 268 -7.08 7.96 -3.05
C LEU A 268 -7.64 8.26 -4.45
N ALA A 269 -6.78 8.49 -5.44
CA ALA A 269 -7.19 8.67 -6.84
C ALA A 269 -7.93 7.43 -7.39
N GLY A 270 -7.58 6.22 -6.94
CA GLY A 270 -8.33 5.00 -7.25
C GLY A 270 -9.82 5.13 -6.93
N ILE A 271 -10.15 5.77 -5.81
CA ILE A 271 -11.55 6.02 -5.39
C ILE A 271 -12.11 7.25 -6.11
N SER A 272 -11.44 8.40 -5.99
CA SER A 272 -11.99 9.70 -6.40
C SER A 272 -12.03 9.95 -7.90
N LYS A 273 -11.10 9.35 -8.65
CA LYS A 273 -10.94 9.55 -10.10
C LYS A 273 -11.47 8.36 -10.88
N PHE A 274 -11.22 7.15 -10.40
CA PHE A 274 -11.49 5.92 -11.13
C PHE A 274 -12.66 5.09 -10.59
N GLY A 275 -13.25 5.46 -9.44
CA GLY A 275 -14.46 4.83 -8.91
C GLY A 275 -14.24 3.50 -8.19
N TYR A 276 -13.00 3.09 -7.95
CA TYR A 276 -12.68 1.85 -7.22
C TYR A 276 -12.76 2.07 -5.71
N ALA A 277 -13.95 1.87 -5.13
CA ALA A 277 -14.23 2.14 -3.71
C ALA A 277 -13.31 1.39 -2.72
N ASN A 278 -12.73 0.26 -3.12
CA ASN A 278 -11.79 -0.53 -2.31
C ASN A 278 -10.31 -0.14 -2.49
N GLY A 279 -10.01 0.98 -3.16
CA GLY A 279 -8.63 1.48 -3.30
C GLY A 279 -7.90 1.69 -1.97
N VAL A 280 -8.66 1.99 -0.92
CA VAL A 280 -8.20 2.00 0.48
C VAL A 280 -9.28 1.30 1.32
N MET A 281 -8.86 0.39 2.20
CA MET A 281 -9.81 -0.25 3.12
C MET A 281 -10.39 0.79 4.08
N THR A 282 -11.71 0.81 4.24
CA THR A 282 -12.37 1.74 5.16
C THR A 282 -12.03 1.41 6.61
N SER A 283 -12.02 2.42 7.48
CA SER A 283 -12.01 2.19 8.93
C SER A 283 -13.31 1.52 9.41
N SER A 284 -13.37 1.09 10.67
CA SER A 284 -14.62 0.64 11.29
C SER A 284 -15.66 1.74 11.53
N PHE A 285 -15.38 2.96 11.07
CA PHE A 285 -16.22 4.14 11.28
C PHE A 285 -16.73 4.73 9.97
N MET A 286 -17.80 5.51 10.06
CA MET A 286 -18.43 6.19 8.94
C MET A 286 -18.91 7.56 9.37
N ALA A 287 -18.78 8.54 8.49
CA ALA A 287 -19.29 9.88 8.75
C ALA A 287 -20.83 9.88 8.77
N THR A 288 -21.39 10.60 9.74
CA THR A 288 -22.83 10.88 9.85
C THR A 288 -23.05 12.38 9.96
N LEU A 289 -24.26 12.82 9.64
CA LEU A 289 -24.71 14.20 9.75
C LEU A 289 -25.76 14.32 10.85
N ASP A 290 -25.57 15.28 11.75
CA ASP A 290 -26.63 15.84 12.56
C ASP A 290 -27.27 17.01 11.79
N GLU A 291 -28.51 16.81 11.36
CA GLU A 291 -29.23 17.80 10.57
C GLU A 291 -29.61 19.05 11.37
N GLU A 292 -29.80 18.94 12.68
CA GLU A 292 -30.27 20.03 13.53
C GLU A 292 -29.17 21.07 13.74
N THR A 293 -27.95 20.62 14.05
CA THR A 293 -26.79 21.49 14.29
C THR A 293 -26.12 21.98 13.00
N CYS A 294 -26.40 21.34 11.86
CA CYS A 294 -25.78 21.68 10.59
C CYS A 294 -26.24 23.03 10.04
N ILE A 295 -25.32 23.95 9.81
CA ILE A 295 -25.62 25.25 9.19
C ILE A 295 -25.45 25.27 7.66
N GLY A 296 -24.97 24.19 7.04
CA GLY A 296 -24.84 24.09 5.59
C GLY A 296 -23.63 24.83 4.99
N CYS A 297 -22.54 25.03 5.75
CA CYS A 297 -21.40 25.83 5.30
C CYS A 297 -20.50 25.18 4.22
N GLY A 298 -20.65 23.87 3.98
CA GLY A 298 -19.91 23.14 2.93
C GLY A 298 -18.44 22.84 3.21
N LYS A 299 -17.89 23.20 4.39
CA LYS A 299 -16.49 22.90 4.77
C LYS A 299 -16.19 21.40 4.73
N CYS A 300 -17.12 20.56 5.19
CA CYS A 300 -17.00 19.09 5.16
C CYS A 300 -16.92 18.54 3.73
N ALA A 301 -17.73 19.06 2.80
CA ALA A 301 -17.69 18.69 1.39
C ALA A 301 -16.34 19.03 0.75
N LYS A 302 -15.83 20.24 1.00
CA LYS A 302 -14.51 20.67 0.50
C LYS A 302 -13.35 19.83 1.06
N ALA A 303 -13.48 19.38 2.31
CA ALA A 303 -12.45 18.61 3.01
C ALA A 303 -12.45 17.11 2.66
N CYS A 304 -13.56 16.56 2.15
CA CYS A 304 -13.68 15.13 1.89
C CYS A 304 -12.62 14.65 0.88
N PRO A 305 -11.76 13.68 1.24
CA PRO A 305 -10.65 13.25 0.40
C PRO A 305 -11.08 12.42 -0.82
N THR A 306 -12.26 11.79 -0.75
CA THR A 306 -12.81 10.95 -1.82
C THR A 306 -13.95 11.63 -2.58
N TYR A 307 -14.22 12.91 -2.31
CA TYR A 307 -15.37 13.66 -2.83
C TYR A 307 -16.74 13.02 -2.52
N GLY A 308 -16.80 12.12 -1.53
CA GLY A 308 -18.04 11.45 -1.09
C GLY A 308 -19.02 12.32 -0.29
N ILE A 309 -18.84 13.64 -0.25
CA ILE A 309 -19.79 14.55 0.39
C ILE A 309 -20.15 15.65 -0.60
N THR A 310 -21.42 15.72 -0.98
CA THR A 310 -21.96 16.74 -1.90
C THR A 310 -22.90 17.69 -1.15
N MET A 311 -23.07 18.91 -1.65
CA MET A 311 -24.01 19.87 -1.05
C MET A 311 -25.29 19.92 -1.88
N THR A 312 -26.41 19.55 -1.27
CA THR A 312 -27.72 19.50 -1.93
C THR A 312 -28.65 20.56 -1.37
N SER A 313 -29.52 21.12 -2.21
CA SER A 313 -30.54 22.08 -1.78
C SER A 313 -31.50 21.44 -0.78
N ALA A 314 -31.64 22.07 0.40
CA ALA A 314 -32.51 21.63 1.48
C ALA A 314 -33.19 22.88 2.08
N PRO A 315 -34.05 23.56 1.29
CA PRO A 315 -34.65 24.80 1.71
C PRO A 315 -35.62 24.57 2.87
N SER A 316 -35.57 25.44 3.87
CA SER A 316 -36.55 25.51 4.95
C SER A 316 -37.33 26.82 4.87
N ARG A 317 -38.46 26.91 5.59
CA ARG A 317 -39.27 28.15 5.66
C ARG A 317 -38.44 29.34 6.12
N GLU A 318 -37.46 29.11 7.00
CA GLU A 318 -36.57 30.14 7.54
C GLU A 318 -35.34 30.39 6.66
N LYS A 319 -34.89 29.39 5.88
CA LYS A 319 -33.70 29.48 5.04
C LYS A 319 -33.97 28.90 3.64
N PRO A 320 -34.53 29.71 2.72
CA PRO A 320 -34.94 29.26 1.39
C PRO A 320 -33.79 28.92 0.43
N LYS A 321 -32.54 29.27 0.77
CA LYS A 321 -31.32 28.93 0.01
C LYS A 321 -30.40 27.96 0.76
N GLN A 322 -30.90 27.30 1.81
CA GLN A 322 -30.08 26.39 2.61
C GLN A 322 -29.66 25.18 1.78
N GLN A 323 -28.40 24.81 1.91
CA GLN A 323 -27.88 23.53 1.44
C GLN A 323 -27.49 22.66 2.64
N LYS A 324 -27.57 21.36 2.48
CA LYS A 324 -27.12 20.37 3.46
C LYS A 324 -26.17 19.38 2.79
N PRO A 325 -25.16 18.88 3.52
CA PRO A 325 -24.28 17.85 2.99
C PRO A 325 -25.04 16.53 2.86
N VAL A 326 -24.81 15.82 1.77
CA VAL A 326 -25.24 14.43 1.58
C VAL A 326 -23.97 13.58 1.53
N ILE A 327 -23.90 12.56 2.39
CA ILE A 327 -22.74 11.68 2.52
C ILE A 327 -23.01 10.41 1.71
N ASP A 328 -22.17 10.15 0.70
CA ASP A 328 -22.15 8.87 0.01
C ASP A 328 -21.38 7.85 0.85
N THR A 329 -22.14 6.93 1.46
CA THR A 329 -21.60 5.89 2.32
C THR A 329 -20.78 4.84 1.58
N SER A 330 -20.95 4.72 0.25
CA SER A 330 -20.24 3.74 -0.57
C SER A 330 -18.76 4.07 -0.78
N VAL A 331 -18.40 5.36 -0.72
CA VAL A 331 -17.03 5.86 -0.90
C VAL A 331 -16.46 6.57 0.34
N CYS A 332 -17.22 6.57 1.45
CA CYS A 332 -16.75 7.12 2.72
C CYS A 332 -15.67 6.20 3.30
N LEU A 333 -14.47 6.74 3.58
CA LEU A 333 -13.38 5.99 4.22
C LEU A 333 -13.54 5.85 5.74
N GLY A 334 -14.35 6.72 6.36
CA GLY A 334 -14.37 6.87 7.81
C GLY A 334 -13.13 7.54 8.40
N CYS A 335 -12.37 8.30 7.60
CA CYS A 335 -11.14 8.96 8.06
C CYS A 335 -11.38 10.13 9.05
N GLY A 336 -12.59 10.68 9.13
CA GLY A 336 -12.90 11.77 10.08
C GLY A 336 -12.45 13.17 9.67
N VAL A 337 -11.74 13.34 8.56
CA VAL A 337 -11.27 14.67 8.09
C VAL A 337 -12.42 15.68 7.95
N CYS A 338 -13.61 15.23 7.54
CA CYS A 338 -14.80 16.08 7.46
C CYS A 338 -15.32 16.53 8.84
N GLY A 339 -15.23 15.68 9.85
CA GLY A 339 -15.57 16.00 11.24
C GLY A 339 -14.60 17.02 11.84
N LEU A 340 -13.29 16.85 11.60
CA LEU A 340 -12.26 17.81 12.03
C LEU A 340 -12.48 19.23 11.46
N LYS A 341 -13.10 19.35 10.28
CA LYS A 341 -13.40 20.64 9.65
C LYS A 341 -14.81 21.16 9.96
N CYS A 342 -15.61 20.41 10.72
CA CYS A 342 -16.95 20.81 11.14
C CYS A 342 -16.91 21.51 12.50
N GLU A 343 -16.65 22.82 12.50
CA GLU A 343 -16.56 23.65 13.71
C GLU A 343 -17.85 23.62 14.57
N ASN A 344 -18.99 23.35 13.95
CA ASN A 344 -20.28 23.27 14.64
C ASN A 344 -20.58 21.88 15.22
N GLY A 345 -19.69 20.89 15.02
CA GLY A 345 -19.89 19.52 15.51
C GLY A 345 -20.98 18.71 14.79
N ALA A 346 -21.52 19.20 13.67
CA ALA A 346 -22.61 18.55 12.95
C ALA A 346 -22.19 17.31 12.14
N ILE A 347 -20.89 17.09 11.94
CA ILE A 347 -20.36 15.87 11.31
C ILE A 347 -19.51 15.14 12.35
N SER A 348 -19.85 13.88 12.60
CA SER A 348 -19.08 12.98 13.46
C SER A 348 -18.93 11.61 12.81
N LEU A 349 -18.06 10.77 13.35
CA LEU A 349 -17.91 9.38 12.99
C LEU A 349 -18.70 8.48 13.93
N VAL A 350 -19.43 7.52 13.37
CA VAL A 350 -20.16 6.45 14.08
C VAL A 350 -19.71 5.09 13.56
N LYS A 351 -19.94 4.03 14.33
CA LYS A 351 -19.53 2.68 13.94
C LYS A 351 -20.25 2.18 12.68
N ARG A 352 -19.50 1.49 11.83
CA ARG A 352 -20.05 0.72 10.71
C ARG A 352 -20.70 -0.54 11.24
N LYS A 353 -21.83 -0.92 10.61
CA LYS A 353 -22.45 -2.24 10.80
C LYS A 353 -21.57 -3.36 10.23
N GLN A 354 -20.79 -3.06 9.19
CA GLN A 354 -19.92 -4.02 8.52
C GLN A 354 -18.63 -4.21 9.32
N ARG A 355 -18.31 -5.47 9.66
CA ARG A 355 -17.02 -5.86 10.26
C ARG A 355 -16.08 -6.33 9.16
N PHE A 356 -14.92 -5.69 9.04
CA PHE A 356 -13.84 -6.16 8.18
C PHE A 356 -12.90 -7.03 9.00
N ILE A 357 -12.55 -8.21 8.48
CA ILE A 357 -11.54 -9.07 9.10
C ILE A 357 -10.18 -8.59 8.62
N LEU A 358 -9.53 -7.79 9.47
CA LEU A 358 -8.16 -7.33 9.29
C LEU A 358 -7.17 -8.49 9.55
N PRO A 359 -6.22 -8.76 8.65
CA PRO A 359 -5.15 -9.73 8.91
C PRO A 359 -4.36 -9.38 10.18
N GLU A 360 -3.92 -10.39 10.92
CA GLU A 360 -3.13 -10.16 12.15
C GLU A 360 -1.72 -9.67 11.81
N THR A 361 -1.12 -10.24 10.77
CA THR A 361 0.31 -10.09 10.44
C THR A 361 0.54 -9.84 8.94
N THR A 362 1.74 -9.38 8.58
CA THR A 362 2.13 -9.14 7.19
C THR A 362 2.11 -10.42 6.36
N PHE A 363 2.46 -11.56 6.99
CA PHE A 363 2.34 -12.87 6.36
C PHE A 363 0.91 -13.22 5.96
N GLU A 364 -0.05 -13.06 6.86
CA GLU A 364 -1.46 -13.34 6.57
C GLU A 364 -1.98 -12.45 5.45
N LYS A 365 -1.67 -11.15 5.52
CA LYS A 365 -2.01 -10.19 4.45
C LYS A 365 -1.42 -10.65 3.11
N ALA A 366 -0.14 -10.99 3.05
CA ALA A 366 0.50 -11.44 1.82
C ALA A 366 -0.16 -12.70 1.24
N VAL A 367 -0.50 -13.68 2.09
CA VAL A 367 -1.21 -14.90 1.68
C VAL A 367 -2.60 -14.58 1.12
N LEU A 368 -3.40 -13.77 1.82
CA LEU A 368 -4.76 -13.43 1.40
C LEU A 368 -4.77 -12.57 0.13
N THR A 369 -3.88 -11.57 0.03
CA THR A 369 -3.70 -10.80 -1.20
C THR A 369 -3.30 -11.70 -2.36
N ALA A 370 -2.40 -12.67 -2.16
CA ALA A 370 -2.00 -13.60 -3.21
C ALA A 370 -3.15 -14.54 -3.64
N VAL A 371 -4.04 -14.92 -2.72
CA VAL A 371 -5.30 -15.62 -3.08
C VAL A 371 -6.16 -14.71 -3.95
N GLU A 372 -6.34 -13.44 -3.58
CA GLU A 372 -7.18 -12.52 -4.33
C GLU A 372 -6.65 -12.20 -5.72
N LYS A 373 -5.33 -12.01 -5.85
CA LYS A 373 -4.68 -11.67 -7.12
C LYS A 373 -4.33 -12.89 -7.96
N GLY A 374 -4.59 -14.10 -7.46
CA GLY A 374 -4.31 -15.36 -8.14
C GLY A 374 -2.81 -15.63 -8.30
N THR A 375 -2.00 -15.21 -7.32
CA THR A 375 -0.54 -15.36 -7.28
C THR A 375 -0.06 -16.25 -6.13
N LEU A 376 -0.96 -16.87 -5.35
CA LEU A 376 -0.61 -17.75 -4.20
C LEU A 376 0.39 -18.84 -4.57
N GLN A 377 0.25 -19.43 -5.75
CA GLN A 377 1.17 -20.45 -6.25
C GLN A 377 2.62 -19.97 -6.35
N ASN A 378 2.86 -18.67 -6.55
CA ASN A 378 4.19 -18.09 -6.61
C ASN A 378 4.81 -17.97 -5.21
N LEU A 379 3.98 -17.79 -4.16
CA LEU A 379 4.44 -17.84 -2.78
C LEU A 379 4.75 -19.27 -2.34
N LEU A 380 3.93 -20.24 -2.76
CA LEU A 380 4.11 -21.66 -2.46
C LEU A 380 5.30 -22.28 -3.20
N PHE A 381 5.44 -21.94 -4.48
CA PHE A 381 6.47 -22.47 -5.38
C PHE A 381 7.34 -21.32 -5.88
N ASP A 382 8.14 -20.77 -4.97
CA ASP A 382 8.85 -19.50 -5.14
C ASP A 382 10.10 -19.56 -6.03
N ASN A 383 10.65 -20.75 -6.29
CA ASN A 383 11.81 -20.92 -7.16
C ASN A 383 11.44 -20.87 -8.67
N PRO A 384 11.89 -19.87 -9.44
CA PRO A 384 11.57 -19.76 -10.87
C PRO A 384 12.25 -20.83 -11.73
N SER A 385 13.45 -21.29 -11.36
CA SER A 385 14.32 -22.12 -12.22
C SER A 385 13.97 -23.61 -12.21
N THR A 386 13.19 -24.10 -11.24
CA THR A 386 12.84 -25.53 -11.18
C THR A 386 11.59 -25.87 -12.00
N MET A 387 11.69 -26.90 -12.84
CA MET A 387 10.58 -27.38 -13.68
C MET A 387 9.39 -27.91 -12.89
N SER A 388 9.63 -28.58 -11.76
CA SER A 388 8.54 -29.03 -10.87
C SER A 388 7.75 -27.85 -10.31
N HIS A 389 8.43 -26.79 -9.85
CA HIS A 389 7.78 -25.57 -9.38
C HIS A 389 7.04 -24.87 -10.52
N LYS A 390 7.60 -24.81 -11.73
CA LYS A 390 6.92 -24.27 -12.91
C LYS A 390 5.61 -25.02 -13.20
N PHE A 391 5.65 -26.35 -13.18
CA PHE A 391 4.47 -27.20 -13.34
C PHE A 391 3.43 -26.94 -12.24
N MET A 392 3.86 -26.95 -10.97
CA MET A 392 2.97 -26.72 -9.82
C MET A 392 2.36 -25.31 -9.82
N ARG A 393 3.10 -24.28 -10.26
CA ARG A 393 2.54 -22.94 -10.48
C ARG A 393 1.45 -22.95 -11.54
N GLY A 394 1.65 -23.67 -12.65
CA GLY A 394 0.63 -23.83 -13.68
C GLY A 394 -0.63 -24.52 -13.14
N PHE A 395 -0.45 -25.65 -12.45
CA PHE A 395 -1.55 -26.46 -11.90
C PHE A 395 -2.31 -25.73 -10.79
N VAL A 396 -1.62 -25.29 -9.73
CA VAL A 396 -2.25 -24.58 -8.60
C VAL A 396 -2.79 -23.23 -9.05
N GLY A 397 -2.10 -22.53 -9.94
CA GLY A 397 -2.59 -21.27 -10.50
C GLY A 397 -3.89 -21.44 -11.29
N ALA A 398 -4.03 -22.52 -12.08
CA ALA A 398 -5.28 -22.83 -12.77
C ALA A 398 -6.42 -23.15 -11.79
N PHE A 399 -6.13 -23.92 -10.74
CA PHE A 399 -7.09 -24.24 -9.68
C PHE A 399 -7.56 -22.99 -8.92
N MET A 400 -6.63 -22.10 -8.55
CA MET A 400 -6.92 -20.86 -7.81
C MET A 400 -7.73 -19.83 -8.63
N LYS A 401 -7.69 -19.91 -9.96
CA LYS A 401 -8.53 -19.05 -10.84
C LYS A 401 -10.01 -19.42 -10.80
N LEU A 402 -10.38 -20.58 -10.27
CA LEU A 402 -11.77 -21.00 -10.16
C LEU A 402 -12.51 -20.11 -9.12
N PRO A 403 -13.57 -19.38 -9.52
CA PRO A 403 -14.28 -18.48 -8.60
C PRO A 403 -14.79 -19.15 -7.31
N PRO A 404 -15.29 -20.41 -7.32
CA PRO A 404 -15.69 -21.10 -6.09
C PRO A 404 -14.53 -21.29 -5.11
N VAL A 405 -13.33 -21.61 -5.61
CA VAL A 405 -12.14 -21.86 -4.77
C VAL A 405 -11.73 -20.57 -4.06
N LYS A 406 -11.61 -19.45 -4.81
CA LYS A 406 -11.30 -18.14 -4.22
C LYS A 406 -12.35 -17.73 -3.18
N LYS A 407 -13.64 -17.88 -3.50
CA LYS A 407 -14.74 -17.52 -2.57
C LYS A 407 -14.70 -18.35 -1.28
N THR A 408 -14.45 -19.66 -1.37
CA THR A 408 -14.39 -20.54 -0.19
C THR A 408 -13.21 -20.19 0.70
N LEU A 409 -12.00 -20.05 0.15
CA LEU A 409 -10.81 -19.71 0.94
C LEU A 409 -10.89 -18.34 1.62
N MET A 410 -11.61 -17.40 1.00
CA MET A 410 -11.81 -16.05 1.52
C MET A 410 -13.02 -15.90 2.44
N SER A 411 -13.80 -16.98 2.65
CA SER A 411 -14.96 -16.96 3.55
C SER A 411 -14.56 -17.01 5.02
N ASP A 412 -15.38 -16.40 5.88
CA ASP A 412 -15.16 -16.34 7.33
C ASP A 412 -15.02 -17.74 7.95
N LEU A 413 -15.73 -18.74 7.41
CA LEU A 413 -15.72 -20.12 7.90
C LEU A 413 -14.38 -20.84 7.67
N PHE A 414 -13.71 -20.58 6.55
CA PHE A 414 -12.52 -21.34 6.15
C PHE A 414 -11.22 -20.53 6.25
N ARG A 415 -11.29 -19.20 6.30
CA ARG A 415 -10.12 -18.31 6.33
C ARG A 415 -9.16 -18.67 7.47
N SER A 416 -9.67 -18.84 8.69
CA SER A 416 -8.81 -19.14 9.86
C SER A 416 -8.09 -20.48 9.73
N SER A 417 -8.81 -21.53 9.32
CA SER A 417 -8.22 -22.86 9.10
C SER A 417 -7.21 -22.87 7.95
N PHE A 418 -7.48 -22.12 6.88
CA PHE A 418 -6.56 -21.96 5.76
C PHE A 418 -5.28 -21.22 6.18
N LEU A 419 -5.39 -20.10 6.89
CA LEU A 419 -4.23 -19.36 7.39
C LEU A 419 -3.40 -20.21 8.36
N ALA A 420 -4.04 -20.99 9.24
CA ALA A 420 -3.35 -21.93 10.12
C ALA A 420 -2.56 -23.00 9.34
N ALA A 421 -3.16 -23.56 8.29
CA ALA A 421 -2.46 -24.52 7.41
C ALA A 421 -1.26 -23.88 6.70
N MET A 422 -1.40 -22.64 6.22
CA MET A 422 -0.31 -21.89 5.57
C MET A 422 0.84 -21.57 6.54
N LYS A 423 0.52 -21.18 7.78
CA LYS A 423 1.51 -20.99 8.86
C LYS A 423 2.25 -22.29 9.17
N ASN A 424 1.53 -23.40 9.36
CA ASN A 424 2.14 -24.70 9.61
C ASN A 424 3.05 -25.13 8.43
N GLY A 425 2.62 -24.91 7.19
CA GLY A 425 3.44 -25.15 6.01
C GLY A 425 4.74 -24.33 6.00
N ALA A 426 4.68 -23.05 6.40
CA ALA A 426 5.87 -22.22 6.52
C ALA A 426 6.82 -22.73 7.64
N ILE A 427 6.29 -23.16 8.79
CA ILE A 427 7.08 -23.77 9.88
C ILE A 427 7.78 -25.04 9.39
N MET A 428 7.06 -25.94 8.71
CA MET A 428 7.62 -27.19 8.17
C MET A 428 8.72 -26.95 7.13
N GLN A 429 8.70 -25.80 6.44
CA GLN A 429 9.75 -25.38 5.51
C GLN A 429 10.93 -24.67 6.19
N GLY A 430 10.97 -24.61 7.54
CA GLY A 430 12.00 -23.88 8.28
C GLY A 430 11.87 -22.35 8.16
N LYS A 431 10.70 -21.85 7.76
CA LYS A 431 10.40 -20.43 7.56
C LYS A 431 9.47 -19.88 8.65
N SER A 432 9.57 -20.38 9.88
CA SER A 432 8.75 -19.92 11.02
C SER A 432 8.87 -18.41 11.23
N TRP A 433 10.05 -17.84 11.00
CA TRP A 433 10.35 -16.41 11.09
C TRP A 433 9.51 -15.53 10.16
N LEU A 434 8.92 -16.07 9.08
CA LEU A 434 7.99 -15.33 8.22
C LEU A 434 6.67 -15.02 8.93
N ILE A 435 6.28 -15.80 9.94
CA ILE A 435 4.96 -15.73 10.57
C ILE A 435 4.88 -14.57 11.55
N ASP A 436 6.02 -14.22 12.15
CA ASP A 436 6.15 -13.17 13.16
C ASP A 436 6.29 -11.77 12.54
N PHE A 437 6.25 -11.67 11.20
CA PHE A 437 6.38 -10.42 10.43
C PHE A 437 5.13 -9.55 10.46
#